data_AF-A0A7V8EK61-F1
#
_entry.id   AF-A0A7V8EK61-F1
#
_cell.length_a   1.000
_cell.length_b   1.000
_cell.length_c   1.000
_cell.angle_alpha   90.00
_cell.angle_beta   90.00
_cell.angle_gamma   90.00
#
_symmetry.space_group_name_H-M   'P 1'
#
loop_
_entity.id
_entity.type
_entity.pdbx_description
1 polymer ?
#
loop_
_entity_poly.entity_id
_entity_poly.type
_entity_poly.pdbx_seq_one_letter_code
_entity_poly.pdbx_strand_id
1 'polypeptide(L)'
;MTWLRHTTSQIEQAGVQCRFSSIGHPFQGWIMPDGVGVVHQDGISLEFQPETIVTDHAEGLHRARQGAANRHFERSVLSYTFHGQGEWVPDTGKWVKVTRAELAGVHGQLTISATFKAGAAELLRFYTEFQSDRHAQAHGSNSIRLGCVGGTFTEGEVVLTASGRRTSPFPKIDTDNQSKASNTFKRADQWLIQNAIDEASARGDDFNGRQFKHSLSNPQKADRDSAEEYLFGHQPDVPPSSLRPLVPSTS
;
A
#
# COMPACT_ATOMS: atom_id res chain seq x y z
N MET A 1 39.67 -9.83 -20.46
CA MET A 1 39.90 -10.16 -19.04
C MET A 1 38.76 -9.54 -18.25
N THR A 2 37.78 -10.35 -17.89
CA THR A 2 36.67 -9.93 -17.02
C THR A 2 37.24 -9.83 -15.61
N TRP A 3 37.42 -8.60 -15.13
CA TRP A 3 37.78 -8.37 -13.74
C TRP A 3 36.63 -8.89 -12.87
N LEU A 4 36.94 -9.82 -11.96
CA LEU A 4 35.98 -10.29 -10.97
C LEU A 4 35.46 -9.09 -10.18
N ARG A 5 34.14 -8.99 -10.02
CA ARG A 5 33.54 -7.88 -9.26
C ARG A 5 33.90 -7.95 -7.77
N HIS A 6 34.20 -9.14 -7.27
CA HIS A 6 34.49 -9.40 -5.86
C HIS A 6 35.79 -10.22 -5.72
N THR A 7 36.67 -9.80 -4.82
CA THR A 7 37.85 -10.58 -4.41
C THR A 7 37.45 -11.74 -3.48
N THR A 8 38.29 -12.77 -3.38
CA THR A 8 38.04 -13.93 -2.49
C THR A 8 37.80 -13.50 -1.04
N SER A 9 38.59 -12.55 -0.53
CA SER A 9 38.41 -12.03 0.84
C SER A 9 37.08 -11.28 1.02
N GLN A 10 36.58 -10.57 0.00
CA GLN A 10 35.29 -9.90 0.06
C GLN A 10 34.12 -10.89 0.03
N ILE A 11 34.26 -11.97 -0.74
CA ILE A 11 33.25 -13.03 -0.82
C ILE A 11 33.06 -13.70 0.55
N GLU A 12 34.15 -14.05 1.23
CA GLU A 12 34.09 -14.70 2.53
C GLU A 12 33.55 -13.80 3.64
N GLN A 13 33.88 -12.50 3.60
CA GLN A 13 33.46 -11.54 4.64
C GLN A 13 32.02 -11.04 4.49
N ALA A 14 31.57 -10.83 3.25
CA ALA A 14 30.30 -10.16 2.98
C ALA A 14 29.24 -11.08 2.35
N GLY A 15 29.63 -12.20 1.74
CA GLY A 15 28.73 -13.13 1.07
C GLY A 15 27.97 -14.01 2.05
N VAL A 16 26.72 -14.32 1.72
CA VAL A 16 25.94 -15.32 2.44
C VAL A 16 26.17 -16.67 1.79
N GLN A 17 26.84 -17.56 2.50
CA GLN A 17 27.10 -18.90 1.99
C GLN A 17 25.80 -19.71 2.00
N CYS A 18 25.37 -20.19 0.83
CA CYS A 18 24.17 -21.00 0.72
C CYS A 18 24.21 -21.92 -0.50
N ARG A 19 23.32 -22.91 -0.49
CA ARG A 19 23.01 -23.69 -1.68
C ARG A 19 22.01 -22.90 -2.52
N PHE A 20 22.27 -22.79 -3.81
CA PHE A 20 21.33 -22.19 -4.75
C PHE A 20 21.39 -22.89 -6.09
N SER A 21 20.36 -22.71 -6.91
CA SER A 21 20.34 -23.18 -8.28
C SER A 21 20.28 -21.99 -9.24
N SER A 22 20.92 -22.13 -10.38
CA SER A 22 20.85 -21.17 -11.49
C SER A 22 20.76 -21.92 -12.81
N ILE A 23 19.82 -21.53 -13.66
CA ILE A 23 19.56 -22.17 -14.97
C ILE A 23 19.39 -23.70 -14.81
N GLY A 24 18.70 -24.12 -13.75
CA GLY A 24 18.41 -25.54 -13.45
C GLY A 24 19.56 -26.35 -12.81
N HIS A 25 20.74 -25.76 -12.62
CA HIS A 25 21.89 -26.45 -12.02
C HIS A 25 22.14 -26.00 -10.58
N PRO A 26 22.37 -26.92 -9.62
CA PRO A 26 22.64 -26.57 -8.24
C PRO A 26 24.13 -26.25 -8.02
N PHE A 27 24.38 -25.31 -7.11
CA PHE A 27 25.69 -24.85 -6.72
C PHE A 27 25.78 -24.66 -5.20
N GLN A 28 26.99 -24.81 -4.67
CA GLN A 28 27.35 -24.38 -3.33
C GLN A 28 28.24 -23.14 -3.48
N GLY A 29 27.80 -22.00 -2.95
CA GLY A 29 28.54 -20.74 -3.13
C GLY A 29 28.03 -19.66 -2.19
N TRP A 30 28.19 -18.41 -2.61
CA TRP A 30 27.83 -17.22 -1.84
C TRP A 30 26.87 -16.35 -2.63
N ILE A 31 25.91 -15.74 -1.94
CA ILE A 31 25.11 -14.64 -2.49
C ILE A 31 25.60 -13.34 -1.87
N MET A 32 26.14 -12.49 -2.74
CA MET A 32 26.78 -11.23 -2.37
C MET A 32 25.73 -10.15 -2.00
N PRO A 33 26.13 -9.05 -1.34
CA PRO A 33 25.20 -7.96 -0.98
C PRO A 33 24.50 -7.29 -2.17
N ASP A 34 25.10 -7.33 -3.37
CA ASP A 34 24.48 -6.87 -4.62
C ASP A 34 23.54 -7.92 -5.25
N GLY A 35 23.34 -9.06 -4.56
CA GLY A 35 22.52 -10.19 -4.97
C GLY A 35 23.18 -11.15 -5.95
N VAL A 36 24.41 -10.88 -6.39
CA VAL A 36 25.12 -11.75 -7.34
C VAL A 36 25.51 -13.06 -6.66
N GLY A 37 25.21 -14.18 -7.32
CA GLY A 37 25.66 -15.49 -6.88
C GLY A 37 27.10 -15.70 -7.32
N VAL A 38 27.97 -16.15 -6.41
CA VAL A 38 29.37 -16.42 -6.69
C VAL A 38 29.71 -17.84 -6.27
N VAL A 39 30.37 -18.59 -7.14
CA VAL A 39 30.93 -19.91 -6.85
C VAL A 39 32.41 -19.85 -7.11
N HIS A 40 33.21 -20.30 -6.15
CA HIS A 40 34.65 -20.44 -6.30
C HIS A 40 35.04 -21.91 -6.19
N GLN A 41 35.60 -22.46 -7.26
CA GLN A 41 36.05 -23.85 -7.29
C GLN A 41 37.31 -23.97 -8.16
N ASP A 42 38.34 -24.65 -7.64
CA ASP A 42 39.58 -24.96 -8.36
C ASP A 42 40.26 -23.74 -9.02
N GLY A 43 40.22 -22.59 -8.34
CA GLY A 43 40.78 -21.33 -8.82
C GLY A 43 39.93 -20.60 -9.88
N ILE A 44 38.75 -21.13 -10.21
CA ILE A 44 37.78 -20.53 -11.12
C ILE A 44 36.64 -19.92 -10.31
N SER A 45 36.29 -18.69 -10.64
CA SER A 45 35.11 -18.00 -10.09
C SER A 45 34.03 -17.87 -11.16
N LEU A 46 32.81 -18.31 -10.83
CA LEU A 46 31.61 -18.12 -11.65
C LEU A 46 30.68 -17.12 -10.97
N GLU A 47 30.15 -16.18 -11.75
CA GLU A 47 29.15 -15.20 -11.30
C GLU A 47 27.80 -15.51 -11.95
N PHE A 48 26.73 -15.48 -11.15
CA PHE A 48 25.36 -15.74 -11.55
C PHE A 48 24.53 -14.49 -11.31
N GLN A 49 23.74 -14.12 -12.32
CA GLN A 49 22.89 -12.95 -12.22
C GLN A 49 21.80 -13.18 -11.15
N PRO A 50 21.47 -12.16 -10.34
CA PRO A 50 20.50 -12.33 -9.25
C PRO A 50 19.17 -12.92 -9.74
N GLU A 51 18.67 -12.46 -10.89
CA GLU A 51 17.40 -12.90 -11.49
C GLU A 51 17.33 -14.41 -11.82
N THR A 52 18.46 -15.11 -11.92
CA THR A 52 18.49 -16.55 -12.24
C THR A 52 18.54 -17.44 -10.99
N ILE A 53 18.66 -16.85 -9.79
CA ILE A 53 18.88 -17.58 -8.54
C ILE A 53 17.57 -18.13 -7.96
N VAL A 54 17.61 -19.40 -7.60
CA VAL A 54 16.58 -20.12 -6.83
C VAL A 54 17.22 -20.69 -5.58
N THR A 55 16.67 -20.42 -4.40
CA THR A 55 17.21 -20.92 -3.12
C THR A 55 16.12 -20.94 -2.05
N ASP A 56 16.23 -21.91 -1.14
CA ASP A 56 15.43 -22.02 0.09
C ASP A 56 16.05 -21.25 1.27
N HIS A 57 17.30 -20.78 1.12
CA HIS A 57 17.97 -20.00 2.15
C HIS A 57 17.38 -18.59 2.21
N ALA A 58 16.70 -18.26 3.31
CA ALA A 58 15.94 -17.01 3.46
C ALA A 58 16.75 -15.74 3.16
N GLU A 59 17.92 -15.58 3.79
CA GLU A 59 18.79 -14.41 3.60
C GLU A 59 19.38 -14.34 2.18
N GLY A 60 19.83 -15.47 1.63
CA GLY A 60 20.32 -15.56 0.26
C GLY A 60 19.24 -15.19 -0.76
N LEU A 61 18.01 -15.67 -0.55
CA LEU A 61 16.85 -15.31 -1.37
C LEU A 61 16.51 -13.82 -1.25
N HIS A 62 16.60 -13.24 -0.05
CA HIS A 62 16.39 -11.81 0.18
C HIS A 62 17.39 -10.98 -0.65
N ARG A 63 18.68 -11.29 -0.56
CA ARG A 63 19.73 -10.58 -1.30
C ARG A 63 19.60 -10.73 -2.81
N ALA A 64 19.34 -11.94 -3.29
CA ALA A 64 19.15 -12.19 -4.72
C ALA A 64 17.95 -11.39 -5.28
N ARG A 65 16.84 -11.33 -4.53
CA ARG A 65 15.67 -10.51 -4.90
C ARG A 65 15.98 -9.03 -4.93
N GLN A 66 16.68 -8.52 -3.92
CA GLN A 66 17.11 -7.13 -3.87
C GLN A 66 18.01 -6.78 -5.07
N GLY A 67 18.99 -7.64 -5.38
CA GLY A 67 19.86 -7.48 -6.54
C GLY A 67 19.12 -7.49 -7.87
N ALA A 68 18.17 -8.43 -8.03
CA ALA A 68 17.36 -8.54 -9.24
C ALA A 68 16.50 -7.28 -9.46
N ALA A 69 15.85 -6.79 -8.40
CA ALA A 69 15.04 -5.59 -8.48
C ALA A 69 15.88 -4.31 -8.74
N ASN A 70 17.04 -4.18 -8.10
CA ASN A 70 17.95 -3.04 -8.35
C ASN A 70 18.44 -3.02 -9.80
N ARG A 71 18.88 -4.16 -10.33
CA ARG A 71 19.33 -4.28 -11.73
C ARG A 71 18.21 -3.98 -12.72
N HIS A 72 17.01 -4.49 -12.45
CA HIS A 72 15.85 -4.20 -13.29
C HIS A 72 15.52 -2.70 -13.26
N PHE A 73 15.53 -2.10 -12.08
CA PHE A 73 15.28 -0.68 -11.90
C PHE A 73 16.29 0.20 -12.66
N GLU A 74 17.58 -0.07 -12.53
CA GLU A 74 18.66 0.65 -13.23
C GLU A 74 18.50 0.62 -14.76
N ARG A 75 17.95 -0.47 -15.32
CA ARG A 75 17.70 -0.60 -16.76
C ARG A 75 16.42 0.08 -17.20
N SER A 76 15.40 0.10 -16.35
CA SER A 76 14.03 0.48 -16.72
C SER A 76 13.69 1.94 -16.43
N VAL A 77 14.44 2.62 -15.55
CA VAL A 77 14.02 3.90 -14.95
C VAL A 77 15.01 5.03 -15.28
N LEU A 78 15.32 5.17 -16.57
CA LEU A 78 16.34 6.11 -17.08
C LEU A 78 15.95 7.60 -16.99
N SER A 79 14.69 7.91 -16.71
CA SER A 79 14.19 9.30 -16.75
C SER A 79 14.14 10.01 -15.39
N TYR A 80 14.48 9.33 -14.30
CA TYR A 80 14.36 9.86 -12.94
C TYR A 80 15.73 10.22 -12.35
N THR A 81 15.81 11.36 -11.67
CA THR A 81 16.95 11.75 -10.84
C THR A 81 16.63 11.50 -9.37
N PHE A 82 17.51 10.86 -8.61
CA PHE A 82 17.22 10.43 -7.24
C PHE A 82 17.88 11.31 -6.19
N HIS A 83 17.16 11.56 -5.09
CA HIS A 83 17.63 12.39 -3.97
C HIS A 83 17.71 11.61 -2.64
N GLY A 84 17.84 10.28 -2.70
CA GLY A 84 18.00 9.43 -1.51
C GLY A 84 18.07 7.94 -1.83
N GLN A 85 18.55 7.15 -0.87
CA GLN A 85 18.58 5.70 -0.94
C GLN A 85 17.36 5.13 -0.20
N GLY A 86 16.31 4.78 -0.94
CA GLY A 86 15.22 3.97 -0.40
C GLY A 86 15.65 2.51 -0.24
N GLU A 87 15.17 1.85 0.81
CA GLU A 87 15.35 0.41 1.02
C GLU A 87 14.17 -0.38 0.45
N TRP A 88 14.42 -1.63 0.09
CA TRP A 88 13.35 -2.55 -0.29
C TRP A 88 12.74 -3.18 0.95
N VAL A 89 11.43 -3.00 1.12
CA VAL A 89 10.67 -3.57 2.23
C VAL A 89 9.71 -4.62 1.68
N PRO A 90 9.69 -5.84 2.21
CA PRO A 90 8.66 -6.83 1.87
C PRO A 90 7.30 -6.37 2.42
N ASP A 91 6.30 -6.29 1.54
CA ASP A 91 4.91 -5.95 1.85
C ASP A 91 4.00 -7.00 1.21
N THR A 92 3.43 -7.89 2.03
CA THR A 92 2.39 -8.88 1.68
C THR A 92 2.37 -9.34 0.21
N GLY A 93 3.36 -10.15 -0.19
CA GLY A 93 3.44 -10.74 -1.54
C GLY A 93 4.10 -9.86 -2.61
N LYS A 94 4.49 -8.62 -2.26
CA LYS A 94 5.31 -7.73 -3.08
C LYS A 94 6.47 -7.16 -2.26
N TRP A 95 7.43 -6.57 -2.95
CA TRP A 95 8.53 -5.82 -2.39
C TRP A 95 8.35 -4.38 -2.84
N VAL A 96 8.44 -3.45 -1.90
CA VAL A 96 8.18 -2.04 -2.13
C VAL A 96 9.40 -1.23 -1.73
N LYS A 97 9.83 -0.35 -2.61
CA LYS A 97 10.85 0.66 -2.31
C LYS A 97 10.28 2.03 -2.60
N VAL A 98 10.35 2.90 -1.59
CA VAL A 98 9.90 4.29 -1.70
C VAL A 98 11.13 5.20 -1.68
N THR A 99 11.22 6.12 -2.63
CA THR A 99 12.32 7.09 -2.67
C THR A 99 11.85 8.45 -3.18
N ARG A 100 12.66 9.48 -2.93
CA ARG A 100 12.49 10.82 -3.49
C ARG A 100 13.15 10.88 -4.86
N ALA A 101 12.39 11.31 -5.84
CA ALA A 101 12.85 11.41 -7.22
C ALA A 101 12.37 12.70 -7.89
N GLU A 102 13.09 13.10 -8.92
CA GLU A 102 12.71 14.15 -9.86
C GLU A 102 12.46 13.51 -11.23
N LEU A 103 11.36 13.90 -11.87
CA LEU A 103 11.04 13.54 -13.26
C LEU A 103 10.79 14.83 -14.04
N ALA A 104 11.63 15.11 -15.04
CA ALA A 104 11.50 16.29 -15.91
C ALA A 104 11.31 17.63 -15.16
N GLY A 105 12.14 17.91 -14.15
CA GLY A 105 12.04 19.14 -13.34
C GLY A 105 11.01 19.09 -12.22
N VAL A 106 10.22 18.01 -12.11
CA VAL A 106 9.17 17.87 -11.11
C VAL A 106 9.62 16.91 -10.01
N HIS A 107 9.67 17.41 -8.78
CA HIS A 107 10.03 16.63 -7.60
C HIS A 107 8.81 15.85 -7.06
N GLY A 108 9.05 14.69 -6.48
CA GLY A 108 7.99 13.84 -5.95
C GLY A 108 8.49 12.58 -5.23
N GLN A 109 7.51 11.75 -4.87
CA GLN A 109 7.75 10.42 -4.32
C GLN A 109 7.59 9.38 -5.43
N LEU A 110 8.58 8.49 -5.55
CA LEU A 110 8.55 7.33 -6.42
C LEU A 110 8.38 6.07 -5.59
N THR A 111 7.31 5.34 -5.85
CA THR A 111 7.07 4.01 -5.30
C THR A 111 7.41 2.98 -6.36
N ILE A 112 8.28 2.04 -6.02
CA ILE A 112 8.76 0.97 -6.89
C ILE A 112 8.24 -0.32 -6.30
N SER A 113 7.50 -1.10 -7.08
CA SER A 113 6.94 -2.38 -6.65
C SER A 113 7.48 -3.51 -7.49
N ALA A 114 7.93 -4.58 -6.83
CA ALA A 114 8.43 -5.80 -7.45
C ALA A 114 7.72 -7.02 -6.86
N THR A 115 7.32 -7.97 -7.70
CA THR A 115 6.90 -9.29 -7.25
C THR A 115 7.80 -10.35 -7.85
N PHE A 116 8.04 -11.41 -7.08
CA PHE A 116 8.95 -12.48 -7.45
C PHE A 116 8.23 -13.82 -7.45
N LYS A 117 8.76 -14.74 -8.25
CA LYS A 117 8.35 -16.14 -8.19
C LYS A 117 8.72 -16.74 -6.82
N ALA A 118 7.87 -17.62 -6.31
CA ALA A 118 8.09 -18.28 -5.03
C ALA A 118 9.44 -19.04 -5.03
N GLY A 119 10.25 -18.86 -3.99
CA GLY A 119 11.58 -19.48 -3.87
C GLY A 119 12.65 -18.97 -4.84
N ALA A 120 12.35 -17.97 -5.66
CA ALA A 120 13.27 -17.44 -6.67
C ALA A 120 13.39 -15.92 -6.63
N ALA A 121 14.47 -15.42 -7.22
CA ALA A 121 14.69 -14.00 -7.49
C ALA A 121 14.23 -13.57 -8.90
N GLU A 122 13.63 -14.48 -9.65
CA GLU A 122 12.95 -14.21 -10.93
C GLU A 122 11.77 -13.25 -10.71
N LEU A 123 11.82 -12.09 -11.37
CA LEU A 123 10.78 -11.06 -11.33
C LEU A 123 9.54 -11.49 -12.14
N LEU A 124 8.36 -11.37 -11.53
CA LEU A 124 7.07 -11.60 -12.21
C LEU A 124 6.44 -10.29 -12.65
N ARG A 125 6.47 -9.26 -11.80
CA ARG A 125 5.98 -7.91 -12.11
C ARG A 125 6.91 -6.87 -11.53
N PHE A 126 7.06 -5.79 -12.29
CA PHE A 126 7.80 -4.61 -11.88
C PHE A 126 7.06 -3.38 -12.38
N TYR A 127 6.73 -2.45 -11.49
CA TYR A 127 6.08 -1.20 -11.88
C TYR A 127 6.47 -0.07 -10.94
N THR A 128 6.31 1.15 -11.43
CA THR A 128 6.64 2.37 -10.71
C THR A 128 5.45 3.31 -10.71
N GLU A 129 5.20 3.95 -9.57
CA GLU A 129 4.20 4.99 -9.41
C GLU A 129 4.91 6.26 -8.93
N PHE A 130 4.80 7.35 -9.70
CA PHE A 130 5.36 8.64 -9.34
C PHE A 130 4.26 9.61 -8.92
N GLN A 131 4.37 10.13 -7.71
CA GLN A 131 3.48 11.15 -7.19
C GLN A 131 4.27 12.45 -7.02
N SER A 132 4.00 13.44 -7.90
CA SER A 132 4.65 14.75 -7.78
C SER A 132 4.23 15.48 -6.52
N ASP A 133 5.14 16.29 -5.96
CA ASP A 133 4.87 17.14 -4.81
C ASP A 133 3.80 18.19 -5.11
N ARG A 134 3.80 18.74 -6.33
CA ARG A 134 2.77 19.69 -6.76
C ARG A 134 1.40 19.03 -6.82
N HIS A 135 1.32 17.78 -7.28
CA HIS A 135 0.08 17.00 -7.22
C HIS A 135 -0.26 16.60 -5.78
N ALA A 136 0.71 16.31 -4.91
CA ALA A 136 0.47 16.02 -3.49
C ALA A 136 0.07 17.26 -2.67
N GLN A 137 0.45 18.46 -3.10
CA GLN A 137 0.09 19.74 -2.50
C GLN A 137 -1.25 20.28 -3.04
N ALA A 138 -1.52 20.08 -4.34
CA ALA A 138 -2.82 20.42 -4.96
C ALA A 138 -3.92 19.40 -4.62
N HIS A 139 -3.53 18.13 -4.41
CA HIS A 139 -4.37 17.04 -3.92
C HIS A 139 -3.65 16.42 -2.72
N GLY A 140 -3.88 16.98 -1.53
CA GLY A 140 -3.36 16.49 -0.24
C GLY A 140 -3.30 14.97 -0.22
N SER A 141 -2.10 14.39 -0.09
CA SER A 141 -1.80 12.98 0.15
C SER A 141 -2.94 12.00 -0.15
N ASN A 142 -3.02 11.46 -1.36
CA ASN A 142 -4.05 10.48 -1.74
C ASN A 142 -3.79 9.07 -1.17
N SER A 143 -3.54 8.96 0.13
CA SER A 143 -4.18 7.93 0.93
C SER A 143 -5.28 8.66 1.70
N ILE A 144 -6.51 8.66 1.17
CA ILE A 144 -7.69 9.05 1.94
C ILE A 144 -7.60 8.26 3.26
N ARG A 145 -7.35 8.95 4.36
CA ARG A 145 -7.10 8.28 5.63
C ARG A 145 -8.36 7.55 6.09
N LEU A 146 -8.19 6.46 6.83
CA LEU A 146 -9.29 5.86 7.57
C LEU A 146 -9.77 6.87 8.62
N GLY A 147 -11.08 7.10 8.67
CA GLY A 147 -11.68 7.81 9.77
C GLY A 147 -11.55 7.00 11.07
N CYS A 148 -11.53 7.67 12.20
CA CYS A 148 -11.53 7.03 13.51
C CYS A 148 -12.53 7.72 14.43
N VAL A 149 -13.07 6.98 15.40
CA VAL A 149 -13.95 7.51 16.44
C VAL A 149 -13.18 8.53 17.28
N GLY A 150 -13.77 9.72 17.51
CA GLY A 150 -13.13 10.86 18.15
C GLY A 150 -12.11 11.59 17.26
N GLY A 151 -12.05 11.26 15.97
CA GLY A 151 -11.17 11.90 15.01
C GLY A 151 -11.55 13.36 14.72
N THR A 152 -10.56 14.21 14.46
CA THR A 152 -10.79 15.57 13.96
C THR A 152 -10.83 15.58 12.45
N PHE A 153 -11.64 16.47 11.85
CA PHE A 153 -11.74 16.65 10.41
C PHE A 153 -11.51 18.11 10.02
N THR A 154 -10.98 18.31 8.82
CA THR A 154 -10.77 19.63 8.22
C THR A 154 -11.79 19.91 7.13
N GLU A 155 -12.04 21.18 6.83
CA GLU A 155 -12.97 21.58 5.76
C GLU A 155 -12.62 20.92 4.42
N GLY A 156 -13.61 20.31 3.77
CA GLY A 156 -13.45 19.63 2.48
C GLY A 156 -12.77 18.26 2.56
N GLU A 157 -12.36 17.81 3.75
CA GLU A 157 -11.69 16.53 3.91
C GLU A 157 -12.62 15.36 3.58
N VAL A 158 -12.07 14.36 2.88
CA VAL A 158 -12.73 13.08 2.62
C VAL A 158 -11.93 12.01 3.36
N VAL A 159 -12.63 11.09 4.03
CA VAL A 159 -12.04 9.94 4.74
C VAL A 159 -12.67 8.63 4.29
N LEU A 160 -12.05 7.50 4.63
CA LEU A 160 -12.62 6.18 4.46
C LEU A 160 -13.40 5.77 5.70
N THR A 161 -14.56 5.13 5.49
CA THR A 161 -15.30 4.40 6.52
C THR A 161 -14.59 3.08 6.84
N ALA A 162 -15.01 2.38 7.90
CA ALA A 162 -14.45 1.09 8.30
C ALA A 162 -14.59 0.00 7.20
N SER A 163 -15.58 0.10 6.30
CA SER A 163 -15.70 -0.76 5.12
C SER A 163 -14.82 -0.36 3.94
N GLY A 164 -14.17 0.80 4.00
CA GLY A 164 -13.38 1.37 2.92
C GLY A 164 -14.17 2.27 1.95
N ARG A 165 -15.44 2.60 2.23
CA ARG A 165 -16.18 3.58 1.42
C ARG A 165 -15.72 5.00 1.70
N ARG A 166 -15.67 5.86 0.69
CA ARG A 166 -15.38 7.28 0.85
C ARG A 166 -16.59 8.02 1.44
N THR A 167 -16.34 8.96 2.33
CA THR A 167 -17.36 9.93 2.77
C THR A 167 -17.57 11.03 1.73
N SER A 168 -18.65 11.80 1.86
CA SER A 168 -18.73 13.12 1.24
C SER A 168 -17.71 14.09 1.88
N PRO A 169 -17.31 15.17 1.21
CA PRO A 169 -16.41 16.18 1.78
C PRO A 169 -16.97 16.78 3.07
N PHE A 170 -16.13 16.94 4.10
CA PHE A 170 -16.52 17.54 5.37
C PHE A 170 -17.01 18.98 5.16
N PRO A 171 -18.09 19.41 5.84
CA PRO A 171 -18.68 20.72 5.60
C PRO A 171 -17.76 21.88 5.99
N LYS A 172 -18.02 23.05 5.39
CA LYS A 172 -17.30 24.30 5.67
C LYS A 172 -17.23 24.64 7.15
N ILE A 173 -16.08 25.07 7.66
CA ILE A 173 -15.95 25.41 9.08
C ILE A 173 -15.97 26.93 9.23
N ASP A 174 -17.09 27.47 9.71
CA ASP A 174 -17.26 28.91 9.94
C ASP A 174 -17.47 29.16 11.44
N THR A 175 -16.54 29.88 12.08
CA THR A 175 -16.55 30.13 13.54
C THR A 175 -16.46 31.62 13.91
N ASP A 176 -16.58 32.54 12.94
CA ASP A 176 -16.43 33.99 13.17
C ASP A 176 -17.37 34.56 14.25
N ASN A 177 -18.52 33.92 14.49
CA ASN A 177 -19.45 34.28 15.55
C ASN A 177 -20.22 33.06 16.07
N GLN A 178 -20.91 33.23 17.21
CA GLN A 178 -21.62 32.16 17.90
C GLN A 178 -22.71 31.49 17.03
N SER A 179 -23.41 32.25 16.20
CA SER A 179 -24.44 31.73 15.30
C SER A 179 -23.84 30.87 14.18
N LYS A 180 -22.71 31.31 13.59
CA LYS A 180 -21.96 30.55 12.59
C LYS A 180 -21.37 29.26 13.19
N ALA A 181 -20.82 29.33 14.41
CA ALA A 181 -20.32 28.15 15.11
C ALA A 181 -21.43 27.12 15.35
N SER A 182 -22.62 27.54 15.84
CA SER A 182 -23.77 26.65 16.00
C SER A 182 -24.22 26.00 14.69
N ASN A 183 -24.25 26.76 13.60
CA ASN A 183 -24.58 26.23 12.28
C ASN A 183 -23.49 25.29 11.73
N THR A 184 -22.23 25.49 12.08
CA THR A 184 -21.14 24.56 11.76
C THR A 184 -21.35 23.21 12.43
N PHE A 185 -21.69 23.18 13.72
CA PHE A 185 -22.03 21.92 14.40
C PHE A 185 -23.21 21.21 13.76
N LYS A 186 -24.30 21.94 13.43
CA LYS A 186 -25.47 21.33 12.75
C LYS A 186 -25.11 20.70 11.41
N ARG A 187 -24.25 21.35 10.62
CA ARG A 187 -23.80 20.83 9.31
C ARG A 187 -22.90 19.61 9.48
N ALA A 188 -22.02 19.62 10.47
CA ALA A 188 -21.18 18.46 10.81
C ALA A 188 -22.03 17.27 11.28
N ASP A 189 -23.02 17.51 12.16
CA ASP A 189 -23.95 16.49 12.64
C ASP A 189 -24.74 15.88 11.47
N GLN A 190 -25.30 16.71 10.58
CA GLN A 190 -26.02 16.23 9.38
C GLN A 190 -25.12 15.46 8.43
N TRP A 191 -23.88 15.92 8.21
CA TRP A 191 -22.89 15.23 7.39
C TRP A 191 -22.60 13.83 7.95
N LEU A 192 -22.43 13.71 9.27
CA LEU A 192 -22.15 12.43 9.93
C LEU A 192 -23.32 11.44 9.71
N ILE A 193 -24.55 11.88 10.01
CA ILE A 193 -25.74 11.02 9.85
C ILE A 193 -25.97 10.64 8.39
N GLN A 194 -25.79 11.57 7.45
CA GLN A 194 -25.97 11.28 6.02
C GLN A 194 -24.97 10.22 5.54
N ASN A 195 -23.69 10.34 5.91
CA ASN A 195 -22.69 9.35 5.56
C ASN A 195 -22.97 7.96 6.16
N ALA A 196 -23.60 7.90 7.34
CA ALA A 196 -24.04 6.65 7.95
C ALA A 196 -25.23 6.03 7.21
N ILE A 197 -26.19 6.85 6.73
CA ILE A 197 -27.30 6.38 5.87
C ILE A 197 -26.75 5.79 4.57
N ASP A 198 -25.78 6.48 3.95
CA ASP A 198 -25.16 6.04 2.71
C ASP A 198 -24.37 4.73 2.93
N GLU A 199 -23.78 4.54 4.12
CA GLU A 199 -23.05 3.33 4.51
C GLU A 199 -23.97 2.15 4.69
N ALA A 200 -25.05 2.36 5.45
CA ALA A 200 -26.07 1.35 5.64
C ALA A 200 -26.68 0.94 4.30
N SER A 201 -26.95 1.89 3.41
CA SER A 201 -27.48 1.61 2.07
C SER A 201 -26.50 0.81 1.20
N ALA A 202 -25.20 1.16 1.21
CA ALA A 202 -24.16 0.45 0.47
C ALA A 202 -23.95 -0.98 0.98
N ARG A 203 -24.15 -1.22 2.28
CA ARG A 203 -24.00 -2.53 2.92
C ARG A 203 -25.28 -3.37 2.92
N GLY A 204 -26.41 -2.82 2.49
CA GLY A 204 -27.72 -3.48 2.57
C GLY A 204 -28.28 -3.59 3.99
N ASP A 205 -27.84 -2.72 4.90
CA ASP A 205 -28.25 -2.68 6.30
C ASP A 205 -29.48 -1.79 6.51
N ASP A 206 -30.65 -2.34 6.18
CA ASP A 206 -31.92 -1.61 6.33
C ASP A 206 -32.24 -1.27 7.78
N PHE A 207 -31.72 -2.04 8.74
CA PHE A 207 -32.02 -1.84 10.16
C PHE A 207 -31.39 -0.54 10.67
N ASN A 208 -30.06 -0.42 10.57
CA ASN A 208 -29.36 0.79 10.98
C ASN A 208 -29.71 1.98 10.07
N GLY A 209 -29.87 1.72 8.77
CA GLY A 209 -30.24 2.76 7.80
C GLY A 209 -31.56 3.47 8.12
N ARG A 210 -32.57 2.76 8.63
CA ARG A 210 -33.85 3.37 9.05
C ARG A 210 -33.68 4.26 10.28
N GLN A 211 -32.90 3.82 11.26
CA GLN A 211 -32.65 4.59 12.46
C GLN A 211 -31.94 5.92 12.13
N PHE A 212 -30.87 5.87 11.32
CA PHE A 212 -30.18 7.10 10.90
C PHE A 212 -31.06 8.04 10.07
N LYS A 213 -31.91 7.51 9.18
CA LYS A 213 -32.87 8.33 8.42
C LYS A 213 -33.84 9.09 9.32
N HIS A 214 -34.27 8.49 10.43
CA HIS A 214 -35.14 9.17 11.39
C HIS A 214 -34.39 10.31 12.10
N SER A 215 -33.14 10.06 12.51
CA SER A 215 -32.33 11.02 13.27
C SER A 215 -31.78 12.18 12.43
N LEU A 216 -31.77 12.08 11.09
CA LEU A 216 -31.20 13.09 10.18
C LEU A 216 -31.74 14.52 10.40
N SER A 217 -33.03 14.65 10.74
CA SER A 217 -33.67 15.95 10.93
C SER A 217 -33.26 16.66 12.23
N ASN A 218 -32.96 15.91 13.29
CA ASN A 218 -32.59 16.45 14.60
C ASN A 218 -31.71 15.45 15.40
N PRO A 219 -30.43 15.30 15.02
CA PRO A 219 -29.56 14.29 15.64
C PRO A 219 -29.33 14.55 17.12
N GLN A 220 -29.58 13.56 17.98
CA GLN A 220 -29.21 13.62 19.39
C GLN A 220 -27.76 13.17 19.60
N LYS A 221 -27.24 13.37 20.81
CA LYS A 221 -25.89 12.90 21.16
C LYS A 221 -25.71 11.41 20.88
N ALA A 222 -26.64 10.57 21.33
CA ALA A 222 -26.56 9.13 21.10
C ALA A 222 -26.62 8.75 19.61
N ASP A 223 -27.35 9.48 18.78
CA ASP A 223 -27.40 9.24 17.33
C ASP A 223 -26.06 9.52 16.67
N ARG A 224 -25.36 10.58 17.11
CA ARG A 224 -24.04 10.95 16.62
C ARG A 224 -22.98 9.93 17.04
N ASP A 225 -22.98 9.56 18.32
CA ASP A 225 -22.06 8.54 18.84
C ASP A 225 -22.28 7.21 18.09
N SER A 226 -23.54 6.83 17.83
CA SER A 226 -23.88 5.61 17.08
C SER A 226 -23.47 5.69 15.61
N ALA A 227 -23.66 6.83 14.95
CA ALA A 227 -23.27 7.03 13.56
C ALA A 227 -21.74 7.08 13.39
N GLU A 228 -21.03 7.70 14.32
CA GLU A 228 -19.57 7.71 14.36
C GLU A 228 -19.00 6.30 14.54
N GLU A 229 -19.52 5.55 15.51
CA GLU A 229 -19.12 4.15 15.74
C GLU A 229 -19.41 3.29 14.51
N TYR A 230 -20.58 3.46 13.88
CA TYR A 230 -20.96 2.72 12.68
C TYR A 230 -20.08 3.05 11.46
N LEU A 231 -19.61 4.29 11.35
CA LEU A 231 -18.78 4.73 10.22
C LEU A 231 -17.30 4.39 10.41
N PHE A 232 -16.78 4.54 11.62
CA PHE A 232 -15.34 4.58 11.88
C PHE A 232 -14.85 3.64 12.99
N GLY A 233 -15.78 3.02 13.72
CA GLY A 233 -15.50 2.04 14.77
C GLY A 233 -15.85 0.63 14.33
N HIS A 234 -16.60 -0.10 15.17
CA HIS A 234 -17.03 -1.46 14.87
C HIS A 234 -18.31 -1.49 14.02
N GLN A 235 -18.18 -2.02 12.80
CA GLN A 235 -19.31 -2.29 11.93
C GLN A 235 -19.93 -3.66 12.22
N PRO A 236 -21.22 -3.73 12.62
CA PRO A 236 -21.88 -5.01 12.86
C PRO A 236 -22.08 -5.76 11.54
N ASP A 237 -21.98 -7.09 11.57
CA ASP A 237 -22.25 -7.93 10.39
C ASP A 237 -23.67 -7.71 9.87
N VAL A 238 -23.81 -7.50 8.57
CA VAL A 238 -25.13 -7.38 7.93
C VAL A 238 -25.58 -8.79 7.55
N PRO A 239 -26.59 -9.36 8.23
CA PRO A 239 -27.07 -10.69 7.90
C PRO A 239 -27.63 -10.71 6.47
N PRO A 240 -27.32 -11.73 5.67
CA PRO A 240 -27.87 -11.86 4.33
C PRO A 240 -29.39 -11.96 4.39
N SER A 241 -30.08 -11.29 3.46
CA SER A 241 -31.54 -11.33 3.38
C SER A 241 -32.03 -12.78 3.32
N SER A 242 -32.83 -13.17 4.31
CA SER A 242 -33.45 -14.50 4.39
C SER A 242 -34.66 -14.66 3.47
N LEU A 243 -35.01 -13.62 2.70
CA LEU A 243 -36.13 -13.64 1.78
C LEU A 243 -35.75 -14.40 0.50
N ARG A 244 -36.08 -15.70 0.44
CA ARG A 244 -36.09 -16.44 -0.82
C ARG A 244 -37.08 -15.78 -1.78
N PRO A 245 -36.73 -15.61 -3.07
CA PRO A 245 -37.71 -15.25 -4.09
C PRO A 245 -38.82 -16.32 -4.14
N LEU A 246 -40.08 -15.89 -4.02
CA LEU A 246 -41.26 -16.77 -4.05
C LEU A 246 -41.70 -17.18 -5.47
N VAL A 247 -40.92 -16.85 -6.51
CA VAL A 247 -41.25 -17.18 -7.90
C VAL A 247 -40.14 -18.01 -8.56
N PRO A 248 -40.47 -19.16 -9.17
CA PRO A 248 -39.50 -19.96 -9.90
C PRO A 248 -39.10 -19.23 -11.18
N SER A 249 -37.79 -19.16 -11.42
CA SER A 249 -37.20 -18.72 -12.68
C SER A 249 -37.74 -19.61 -13.80
N THR A 250 -38.75 -19.11 -14.52
CA THR A 250 -39.30 -19.84 -15.67
C THR A 250 -38.32 -19.63 -16.82
N SER A 251 -37.68 -20.72 -17.24
CA SER A 251 -36.86 -20.81 -18.45
C SER A 251 -37.73 -20.79 -19.71
#